data_AF-A0A8T6UL61-F1
#
_entry.id   AF-A0A8T6UL61-F1
#
_cell.length_a   1.000
_cell.length_b   1.000
_cell.length_c   1.000
_cell.angle_alpha   90.00
_cell.angle_beta   90.00
_cell.angle_gamma   90.00
#
_symmetry.space_group_name_H-M   'P 1'
#
loop_
_entity.id
_entity.type
_entity.pdbx_description
1 polymer ?
#
loop_
_entity_poly.entity_id
_entity_poly.type
_entity_poly.pdbx_seq_one_letter_code
_entity_poly.pdbx_strand_id
1 'polypeptide(L)' 'TFHAPVGTRDMTPEDLAENVDVIMKRLISKLARGKMNIQSVYVKTTMGKAVRLL' A
#
# COMPACT_ATOMS: atom_id res chain seq x y z
N THR A 1 8.17 3.83 9.82
CA THR A 1 7.54 3.56 8.51
C THR A 1 8.11 2.26 7.98
N PHE A 2 7.40 1.56 7.11
CA PHE A 2 7.92 0.38 6.41
C PHE A 2 7.54 0.47 4.94
N HIS A 3 8.25 -0.27 4.10
CA HIS A 3 8.03 -0.32 2.66
C HIS A 3 7.83 -1.77 2.25
N ALA A 4 6.86 -2.00 1.36
CA ALA A 4 6.62 -3.29 0.76
C ALA A 4 6.49 -3.10 -0.75
N PRO A 5 7.13 -3.95 -1.57
CA PRO A 5 6.86 -3.96 -3.00
C PRO A 5 5.41 -4.42 -3.23
N VAL A 6 4.67 -3.68 -4.05
CA VAL A 6 3.27 -3.98 -4.39
C VAL A 6 3.12 -4.57 -5.81
N GLY A 7 4.17 -4.44 -6.63
CA GLY A 7 4.22 -4.95 -7.99
C GLY A 7 5.29 -4.25 -8.84
N THR A 8 5.23 -4.45 -10.16
CA THR A 8 6.14 -3.84 -11.14
C THR A 8 5.37 -2.92 -12.09
N ARG A 9 6.11 -2.13 -12.90
CA ARG A 9 5.51 -1.20 -13.86
C ARG A 9 4.80 -1.90 -15.02
N ASP A 10 5.13 -3.16 -15.26
CA ASP A 10 4.56 -3.97 -16.34
C ASP A 10 3.19 -4.55 -15.98
N MET A 11 2.77 -4.46 -14.72
CA MET A 11 1.45 -4.89 -14.26
C MET A 11 0.38 -3.86 -14.58
N THR A 12 -0.86 -4.33 -14.72
CA THR A 12 -1.99 -3.42 -14.92
C THR A 12 -2.28 -2.62 -13.64
N PRO A 13 -2.83 -1.40 -13.76
CA PRO A 13 -3.26 -0.62 -12.60
C PRO A 13 -4.25 -1.37 -11.70
N GLU A 14 -5.11 -2.19 -12.28
CA GLU A 14 -6.11 -2.98 -11.59
C GLU A 14 -5.45 -4.05 -10.69
N ASP A 15 -4.49 -4.80 -11.23
CA ASP A 15 -3.73 -5.81 -10.45
C ASP A 15 -2.95 -5.16 -9.30
N LEU A 16 -2.37 -3.99 -9.55
CA LEU A 16 -1.64 -3.23 -8.53
C LEU A 16 -2.56 -2.76 -7.40
N ALA A 17 -3.78 -2.31 -7.74
CA ALA A 17 -4.77 -1.91 -6.75
C ALA A 17 -5.20 -3.10 -5.88
N GLU A 18 -5.43 -4.26 -6.49
CA GLU A 18 -5.79 -5.48 -5.75
C GLU A 18 -4.67 -5.91 -4.79
N ASN A 19 -3.41 -5.87 -5.23
CA ASN A 19 -2.26 -6.17 -4.37
C ASN A 19 -2.17 -5.22 -3.17
N VAL A 20 -2.39 -3.92 -3.39
CA VAL A 20 -2.42 -2.91 -2.32
C VAL A 20 -3.53 -3.23 -1.32
N ASP A 21 -4.72 -3.57 -1.78
CA ASP A 21 -5.85 -3.94 -0.93
C ASP A 21 -5.59 -5.19 -0.10
N VAL A 22 -4.99 -6.22 -0.69
CA VAL A 22 -4.59 -7.45 0.02
C VAL A 22 -3.59 -7.14 1.13
N ILE A 23 -2.57 -6.32 0.83
CA ILE A 23 -1.57 -5.90 1.83
C ILE A 23 -2.24 -5.09 2.94
N MET A 24 -3.13 -4.16 2.58
CA MET A 24 -3.83 -3.31 3.55
C MET A 24 -4.71 -4.14 4.49
N LYS A 25 -5.49 -5.09 3.95
CA LYS A 25 -6.33 -6.01 4.74
C LYS A 25 -5.48 -6.83 5.71
N ARG A 26 -4.37 -7.40 5.23
CA ARG A 26 -3.44 -8.16 6.07
C ARG A 26 -2.85 -7.30 7.18
N LEU A 27 -2.44 -6.06 6.87
CA LEU A 27 -1.90 -5.13 7.86
C LEU A 27 -2.95 -4.80 8.93
N ILE A 28 -4.15 -4.39 8.52
CA ILE A 28 -5.25 -4.03 9.43
C ILE A 28 -5.58 -5.20 10.37
N SER A 29 -5.61 -6.44 9.85
CA SER A 29 -5.88 -7.64 10.67
C SER A 29 -4.86 -7.91 11.79
N LYS A 30 -3.64 -7.38 11.65
CA LYS A 30 -2.54 -7.58 12.62
C LYS A 30 -2.38 -6.41 13.59
N LEU A 31 -3.00 -5.26 13.31
CA LEU A 31 -2.93 -4.08 14.16
C LEU A 31 -4.03 -4.13 15.23
N ALA A 32 -3.66 -3.94 16.50
CA ALA A 32 -4.59 -4.00 17.63
C ALA A 32 -5.77 -3.02 17.53
N ARG A 33 -5.59 -1.88 16.85
CA ARG A 33 -6.64 -0.87 16.59
C ARG A 33 -7.01 -0.77 15.10
N GLY A 34 -6.63 -1.78 14.30
CA GLY A 34 -6.91 -1.84 12.87
C GLY A 34 -6.47 -0.58 12.11
N LYS A 35 -7.36 -0.07 11.25
CA LYS A 35 -7.12 1.09 10.37
C LYS A 35 -6.83 2.39 11.13
N MET A 36 -7.35 2.53 12.36
CA MET A 36 -7.11 3.72 13.21
C MET A 36 -5.65 3.85 13.64
N ASN A 37 -4.85 2.77 13.53
CA ASN A 37 -3.44 2.80 13.85
C ASN A 37 -2.55 3.12 12.63
N ILE A 38 -3.14 3.51 11.50
CA ILE A 38 -2.43 3.87 10.26
C ILE A 38 -2.55 5.38 10.07
N GLN A 39 -1.44 6.10 10.26
CA GLN A 39 -1.42 7.56 10.13
C GLN A 39 -1.45 8.03 8.68
N SER A 40 -0.74 7.34 7.80
CA SER A 40 -0.66 7.70 6.38
C SER A 40 -0.18 6.53 5.52
N VAL A 41 -0.57 6.54 4.25
CA VAL A 41 -0.18 5.53 3.26
C VAL A 41 0.25 6.25 1.99
N TYR A 42 1.38 5.82 1.42
CA TYR A 42 1.93 6.39 0.20
C TYR A 42 2.29 5.29 -0.78
N VAL A 43 2.08 5.56 -2.07
CA VAL A 43 2.57 4.74 -3.16
C VAL A 43 3.52 5.57 -4.00
N LYS A 44 4.68 5.00 -4.32
CA LYS A 44 5.67 5.61 -5.20
C LYS A 44 6.20 4.57 -6.17
N THR A 45 6.61 5.02 -7.34
CA THR A 45 7.48 4.24 -8.21
C THR A 45 8.93 4.41 -7.78
N THR A 46 9.85 3.61 -8.34
CA THR A 46 11.28 3.63 -7.98
C THR A 46 11.85 5.06 -7.99
N MET A 47 11.59 5.82 -9.05
CA MET A 47 12.08 7.20 -9.23
C MET A 47 10.97 8.27 -9.21
N GLY A 48 9.71 7.88 -9.07
CA GLY A 48 8.58 8.81 -9.06
C GLY A 48 8.34 9.44 -7.69
N LYS A 49 7.59 10.55 -7.72
CA LYS A 49 7.08 11.21 -6.52
C LYS A 49 6.12 10.28 -5.79
N ALA A 50 6.14 10.34 -4.45
CA ALA A 50 5.19 9.62 -3.63
C ALA A 50 3.83 10.32 -3.66
N VAL A 51 2.77 9.55 -3.91
CA VAL A 51 1.38 10.02 -3.88
C VAL A 51 0.72 9.45 -2.63
N ARG A 52 0.01 10.32 -1.90
CA ARG A 52 -0.71 9.94 -0.69
C ARG A 52 -2.03 9.25 -1.04
N LEU A 53 -2.30 8.13 -0.38
CA LEU A 53 -3.52 7.35 -0.49
C LEU A 53 -4.46 7.57 0.71
N LEU A 54 -3.87 7.66 1.91
CA LEU A 54 -4.55 7.91 3.19
C LEU A 54 -3.75 8.92 4.01
#